data_AF-M5RW16-F1
#
_entry.id   AF-M5RW16-F1
#
_cell.length_a   1.000
_cell.length_b   1.000
_cell.length_c   1.000
_cell.angle_alpha   90.00
_cell.angle_beta   90.00
_cell.angle_gamma   90.00
#
_symmetry.space_group_name_H-M   'P 1'
#
loop_
_entity.id
_entity.type
_entity.pdbx_description
1 polymer ?
#
loop_
_entity_poly.entity_id
_entity_poly.type
_entity_poly.pdbx_seq_one_letter_code
_entity_poly.pdbx_strand_id
1 'polypeptide(L)'
;MILAAITFTIPSVAPSQDVQSFIAQTEQLPRVQRIRVYENALSQQRIDPTSRLAITKAFAEHAVKLSPLYSPSTQWNARPWIAALGAGWKADPSDLTLSIAYCQMLIDAGEMRRLATVTEQFQKSHPNSHEANAWAALASGKLTQGPLEFPLHFCVLTKSPVANRNATEAQCKREVEILNNTFRTSDGKQLVKFTFKSFTPYKAITGSDEEFLQYGDSTTSYNSNAMADAFNRCDDPAIRDRNAINVYIFDAYSHAEGFRDITSHGTRNSNRPYVLLDHARLNNAIQNAEAHEMGHAFGLGHVGVPNAKLSTSTNIMTSAAEEFGSGGKRDIGFSPAQSAIILYHAVRTHSRLGLD
;
A
#
# COMPACT_ATOMS: atom_id res chain seq x y z
N MET A 1 -19.89 26.11 7.88
CA MET A 1 -20.53 24.89 8.40
C MET A 1 -20.10 24.69 9.84
N ILE A 2 -21.05 24.75 10.78
CA ILE A 2 -20.81 24.45 12.20
C ILE A 2 -20.64 22.93 12.30
N LEU A 3 -19.46 22.46 12.68
CA LEU A 3 -19.22 21.06 13.03
C LEU A 3 -20.03 20.76 14.29
N ALA A 4 -21.17 20.08 14.14
CA ALA A 4 -21.83 19.45 15.26
C ALA A 4 -20.83 18.46 15.88
N ALA A 5 -20.54 18.62 17.17
CA ALA A 5 -19.77 17.64 17.92
C ALA A 5 -20.60 16.36 17.96
N ILE A 6 -20.27 15.39 17.10
CA ILE A 6 -20.86 14.06 17.18
C ILE A 6 -20.29 13.42 18.45
N THR A 7 -21.06 13.45 19.53
CA THR A 7 -20.82 12.63 20.72
C THR A 7 -21.12 11.19 20.35
N PHE A 8 -20.07 10.40 20.12
CA PHE A 8 -20.19 8.97 19.86
C PHE A 8 -20.29 8.22 21.18
N THR A 9 -21.25 7.31 21.27
CA THR A 9 -21.47 6.46 22.43
C THR A 9 -20.45 5.32 22.43
N ILE A 10 -19.68 5.18 23.50
CA ILE A 10 -18.85 4.00 23.78
C ILE A 10 -19.77 2.75 23.77
N PRO A 11 -19.32 1.57 23.29
CA PRO A 11 -20.13 0.36 23.32
C PRO A 11 -20.78 0.16 24.69
N SER A 12 -22.10 -0.01 24.71
CA SER A 12 -22.87 -0.14 25.95
C SER A 12 -22.79 -1.54 26.55
N VAL A 13 -22.30 -2.51 25.77
CA VAL A 13 -22.14 -3.92 26.17
C VAL A 13 -20.69 -4.18 26.54
N ALA A 14 -20.46 -4.71 27.74
CA ALA A 14 -19.12 -5.14 28.13
C ALA A 14 -18.69 -6.36 27.28
N PRO A 15 -17.42 -6.43 26.85
CA PRO A 15 -16.93 -7.54 26.02
C PRO A 15 -17.09 -8.92 26.67
N SER A 16 -17.19 -8.98 28.01
CA SER A 16 -17.39 -10.21 28.77
C SER A 16 -18.84 -10.74 28.80
N GLN A 17 -19.81 -9.99 28.28
CA GLN A 17 -21.24 -10.36 28.29
C GLN A 17 -21.69 -10.93 26.95
N ASP A 18 -21.30 -10.28 25.85
CA ASP A 18 -21.57 -10.72 24.48
C ASP A 18 -20.50 -10.15 23.54
N VAL A 19 -19.52 -10.99 23.20
CA VAL A 19 -18.37 -10.58 22.38
C VAL A 19 -18.78 -10.22 20.95
N GLN A 20 -19.80 -10.87 20.38
CA GLN A 20 -20.23 -10.62 19.01
C GLN A 20 -20.95 -9.27 18.92
N SER A 21 -21.85 -8.98 19.87
CA SER A 21 -22.47 -7.66 19.97
C SER A 21 -21.46 -6.56 20.23
N PHE A 22 -20.44 -6.80 21.08
CA PHE A 22 -19.37 -5.85 21.33
C PHE A 22 -18.57 -5.53 20.05
N ILE A 23 -18.15 -6.55 19.29
CA ILE A 23 -17.44 -6.37 18.02
C ILE A 23 -18.34 -5.62 17.03
N ALA A 24 -19.60 -6.04 16.86
CA ALA A 24 -20.53 -5.42 15.93
C ALA A 24 -20.75 -3.93 16.24
N GLN A 25 -20.91 -3.56 17.52
CA GLN A 25 -21.01 -2.15 17.95
C GLN A 25 -19.72 -1.38 17.70
N THR A 26 -18.57 -2.00 17.99
CA THR A 26 -17.26 -1.38 17.77
C THR A 26 -17.04 -1.08 16.29
N GLU A 27 -17.42 -1.99 15.39
CA GLU A 27 -17.29 -1.79 13.94
C GLU A 27 -18.18 -0.67 13.37
N GLN A 28 -19.17 -0.18 14.11
CA GLN A 28 -19.94 1.02 13.73
C GLN A 28 -19.21 2.34 14.03
N LEU A 29 -18.12 2.30 14.81
CA LEU A 29 -17.37 3.50 15.18
C LEU A 29 -16.47 3.95 14.01
N PRO A 30 -16.03 5.23 13.99
CA PRO A 30 -14.94 5.65 13.12
C PRO A 30 -13.68 4.79 13.35
N ARG A 31 -12.94 4.43 12.29
CA ARG A 31 -11.85 3.45 12.40
C ARG A 31 -10.76 3.82 13.43
N VAL A 32 -10.46 5.12 13.53
CA VAL A 32 -9.53 5.65 14.55
C VAL A 32 -9.97 5.36 16.01
N GLN A 33 -11.28 5.21 16.26
CA GLN A 33 -11.81 4.89 17.59
C GLN A 33 -11.85 3.37 17.83
N ARG A 34 -12.09 2.56 16.79
CA ARG A 34 -12.15 1.09 16.90
C ARG A 34 -10.92 0.51 17.58
N ILE A 35 -9.75 0.95 17.13
CA ILE A 35 -8.46 0.52 17.68
C ILE A 35 -8.38 0.77 19.18
N ARG A 36 -8.75 1.96 19.65
CA ARG A 36 -8.73 2.30 21.07
C ARG A 36 -9.71 1.47 21.89
N VAL A 37 -10.89 1.21 21.33
CA VAL A 37 -11.90 0.37 21.99
C VAL A 37 -11.40 -1.06 22.14
N TYR A 38 -10.78 -1.62 21.10
CA TYR A 38 -10.18 -2.95 21.15
C TYR A 38 -8.97 -3.02 22.09
N GLU A 39 -8.07 -2.05 22.05
CA GLU A 39 -6.95 -1.94 23.01
C GLU A 39 -7.45 -1.94 24.45
N ASN A 40 -8.46 -1.10 24.74
CA ASN A 40 -9.05 -1.00 26.07
C ASN A 40 -9.67 -2.33 26.49
N ALA A 41 -10.43 -3.01 25.63
CA ALA A 41 -10.99 -4.32 25.92
C ALA A 41 -9.89 -5.36 26.20
N LEU A 42 -8.86 -5.44 25.35
CA LEU A 42 -7.77 -6.40 25.50
C LEU A 42 -6.91 -6.14 26.76
N SER A 43 -6.90 -4.92 27.28
CA SER A 43 -6.23 -4.59 28.55
C SER A 43 -6.98 -5.10 29.79
N GLN A 44 -8.28 -5.41 29.69
CA GLN A 44 -9.08 -5.88 30.82
C GLN A 44 -8.72 -7.32 31.19
N GLN A 45 -8.57 -7.61 32.48
CA GLN A 45 -8.16 -8.96 32.94
C GLN A 45 -9.29 -10.01 32.87
N ARG A 46 -10.56 -9.58 32.82
CA ARG A 46 -11.75 -10.45 33.01
C ARG A 46 -12.48 -10.82 31.71
N ILE A 47 -11.74 -11.15 30.66
CA ILE A 47 -12.31 -11.65 29.40
C ILE A 47 -11.89 -13.11 29.25
N ASP A 48 -12.85 -14.00 29.02
CA ASP A 48 -12.58 -15.43 28.80
C ASP A 48 -11.71 -15.63 27.54
N PRO A 49 -10.97 -16.75 27.43
CA PRO A 49 -10.03 -16.96 26.33
C PRO A 49 -10.65 -16.90 24.93
N THR A 50 -11.88 -17.41 24.77
CA THR A 50 -12.57 -17.45 23.47
C THR A 50 -12.97 -16.05 23.04
N SER A 51 -13.61 -15.28 23.92
CA SER A 51 -13.95 -13.88 23.64
C SER A 51 -12.71 -13.03 23.40
N ARG A 52 -11.63 -13.24 24.16
CA ARG A 52 -10.36 -12.54 23.96
C ARG A 52 -9.76 -12.83 22.58
N LEU A 53 -9.79 -14.08 22.13
CA LEU A 53 -9.30 -14.43 20.79
C LEU A 53 -10.13 -13.73 19.71
N ALA A 54 -11.45 -13.74 19.81
CA ALA A 54 -12.33 -13.05 18.86
C ALA A 54 -12.05 -11.54 18.78
N ILE A 55 -11.90 -10.88 19.93
CA ILE A 55 -11.52 -9.45 19.99
C ILE A 55 -10.13 -9.22 19.40
N THR A 56 -9.17 -10.12 19.65
CA THR A 56 -7.81 -9.99 19.12
C THR A 56 -7.78 -10.10 17.59
N LYS A 57 -8.63 -10.97 17.01
CA LYS A 57 -8.77 -11.08 15.55
C LYS A 57 -9.35 -9.81 14.94
N ALA A 58 -10.45 -9.29 15.51
CA ALA A 58 -11.03 -8.02 15.07
C ALA A 58 -10.02 -6.85 15.20
N PHE A 59 -9.27 -6.82 16.30
CA PHE A 59 -8.18 -5.85 16.48
C PHE A 59 -7.09 -5.98 15.41
N ALA A 60 -6.69 -7.20 15.06
CA ALA A 60 -5.66 -7.45 14.04
C ALA A 60 -6.04 -6.88 12.67
N GLU A 61 -7.31 -6.96 12.27
CA GLU A 61 -7.81 -6.39 11.01
C GLU A 61 -7.59 -4.88 10.88
N HIS A 62 -7.62 -4.16 12.00
CA HIS A 62 -7.32 -2.72 12.04
C HIS A 62 -5.84 -2.46 12.24
N ALA A 63 -5.14 -3.28 13.03
CA ALA A 63 -3.73 -3.11 13.32
C ALA A 63 -2.85 -3.19 12.06
N VAL A 64 -3.14 -4.12 11.14
CA VAL A 64 -2.39 -4.26 9.86
C VAL A 64 -2.51 -3.03 8.96
N LYS A 65 -3.57 -2.23 9.14
CA LYS A 65 -3.84 -1.02 8.35
C LYS A 65 -3.23 0.23 8.97
N LEU A 66 -2.61 0.16 10.14
CA LEU A 66 -1.93 1.31 10.71
C LEU A 66 -0.49 1.42 10.23
N SER A 67 -0.09 2.64 9.93
CA SER A 67 1.32 2.96 9.77
C SER A 67 2.01 3.00 11.14
N PRO A 68 3.11 2.26 11.34
CA PRO A 68 3.99 2.45 12.49
C PRO A 68 4.78 3.76 12.40
N LEU A 69 4.85 4.33 11.19
CA LEU A 69 5.54 5.58 10.88
C LEU A 69 4.52 6.72 10.90
N TYR A 70 4.56 7.51 11.96
CA TYR A 70 3.83 8.76 12.04
C TYR A 70 4.69 9.83 12.71
N SER A 71 4.30 11.09 12.55
CA SER A 71 5.04 12.28 12.98
C SER A 71 5.80 12.08 14.31
N PRO A 72 7.06 12.56 14.42
CA PRO A 72 7.94 12.35 15.59
C PRO A 72 7.39 12.85 16.93
N SER A 73 6.31 13.63 16.92
CA SER A 73 5.67 14.20 18.10
C SER A 73 4.88 13.20 18.96
N THR A 74 4.58 12.02 18.43
CA THR A 74 3.82 11.01 19.17
C THR A 74 4.61 9.69 19.00
N GLN A 75 4.94 8.99 20.09
CA GLN A 75 5.64 7.70 20.03
C GLN A 75 4.63 6.58 20.24
N TRP A 76 4.58 5.62 19.32
CA TRP A 76 3.64 4.51 19.45
C TRP A 76 4.35 3.42 20.21
N ASN A 77 3.71 3.02 21.30
CA ASN A 77 4.20 1.92 22.10
C ASN A 77 3.65 0.62 21.52
N ALA A 78 4.47 -0.08 20.74
CA ALA A 78 4.10 -1.37 20.15
C ALA A 78 3.94 -2.50 21.19
N ARG A 79 4.49 -2.36 22.42
CA ARG A 79 4.55 -3.46 23.39
C ARG A 79 3.19 -4.05 23.78
N PRO A 80 2.16 -3.26 24.11
CA PRO A 80 0.84 -3.81 24.44
C PRO A 80 0.23 -4.59 23.26
N TRP A 81 0.50 -4.14 22.02
CA TRP A 81 0.00 -4.79 20.81
C TRP A 81 0.71 -6.11 20.55
N ILE A 82 2.04 -6.11 20.65
CA ILE A 82 2.87 -7.32 20.55
C ILE A 82 2.42 -8.38 21.58
N ALA A 83 2.10 -7.96 22.80
CA ALA A 83 1.59 -8.86 23.83
C ALA A 83 0.22 -9.43 23.49
N ALA A 84 -0.74 -8.58 23.10
CA ALA A 84 -2.09 -9.01 22.76
C ALA A 84 -2.13 -9.90 21.50
N LEU A 85 -1.52 -9.44 20.40
CA LEU A 85 -1.43 -10.18 19.14
C LEU A 85 -0.63 -11.46 19.30
N GLY A 86 0.44 -11.46 20.09
CA GLY A 86 1.21 -12.65 20.37
C GLY A 86 0.43 -13.70 21.18
N ALA A 87 -0.43 -13.27 22.12
CA ALA A 87 -1.32 -14.17 22.84
C ALA A 87 -2.41 -14.76 21.92
N GLY A 88 -3.01 -13.92 21.06
CA GLY A 88 -3.95 -14.39 20.04
C GLY A 88 -3.31 -15.38 19.07
N TRP A 89 -2.14 -15.05 18.53
CA TRP A 89 -1.41 -15.90 17.58
C TRP A 89 -1.04 -17.26 18.19
N LYS A 90 -0.68 -17.30 19.49
CA LYS A 90 -0.46 -18.58 20.19
C LYS A 90 -1.72 -19.42 20.30
N ALA A 91 -2.89 -18.78 20.44
CA ALA A 91 -4.16 -19.47 20.51
C ALA A 91 -4.67 -19.93 19.14
N ASP A 92 -4.34 -19.19 18.07
CA ASP A 92 -4.66 -19.56 16.69
C ASP A 92 -3.56 -19.11 15.70
N PRO A 93 -2.50 -19.92 15.50
CA PRO A 93 -1.40 -19.61 14.59
C PRO A 93 -1.73 -19.87 13.12
N SER A 94 -2.97 -20.29 12.82
CA SER A 94 -3.47 -20.52 11.46
C SER A 94 -4.31 -19.35 10.93
N ASP A 95 -4.55 -18.33 11.77
CA ASP A 95 -5.22 -17.12 11.35
C ASP A 95 -4.24 -16.22 10.58
N LEU A 96 -4.58 -15.94 9.32
CA LEU A 96 -3.74 -15.17 8.40
C LEU A 96 -3.57 -13.73 8.90
N THR A 97 -4.66 -13.03 9.20
CA THR A 97 -4.64 -11.62 9.60
C THR A 97 -3.88 -11.44 10.90
N LEU A 98 -4.07 -12.35 11.86
CA LEU A 98 -3.37 -12.33 13.13
C LEU A 98 -1.86 -12.55 12.96
N SER A 99 -1.48 -13.48 12.08
CA SER A 99 -0.08 -13.74 11.73
C SER A 99 0.56 -12.53 11.06
N ILE A 100 -0.17 -11.87 10.14
CA ILE A 100 0.28 -10.63 9.48
C ILE A 100 0.51 -9.53 10.52
N ALA A 101 -0.52 -9.23 11.33
CA ALA A 101 -0.46 -8.20 12.34
C ALA A 101 0.71 -8.44 13.30
N TYR A 102 0.82 -9.64 13.86
CA TYR A 102 1.84 -9.94 14.85
C TYR A 102 3.26 -9.83 14.27
N CYS A 103 3.51 -10.39 13.09
CA CYS A 103 4.82 -10.28 12.45
C CYS A 103 5.18 -8.82 12.11
N GLN A 104 4.23 -8.04 11.59
CA GLN A 104 4.44 -6.62 11.31
C GLN A 104 4.86 -5.86 12.57
N MET A 105 4.17 -6.06 13.70
CA MET A 105 4.54 -5.41 14.97
C MET A 105 5.93 -5.84 15.46
N LEU A 106 6.30 -7.12 15.31
CA LEU A 106 7.64 -7.59 15.68
C LEU A 106 8.73 -6.94 14.81
N ILE A 107 8.47 -6.79 13.50
CA ILE A 107 9.38 -6.12 12.57
C ILE A 107 9.55 -4.64 12.96
N ASP A 108 8.45 -3.94 13.17
CA ASP A 108 8.45 -2.51 13.49
C ASP A 108 9.09 -2.23 14.85
N ALA A 109 9.02 -3.18 15.79
CA ALA A 109 9.70 -3.12 17.09
C ALA A 109 11.15 -3.65 17.07
N GLY A 110 11.66 -4.12 15.92
CA GLY A 110 13.02 -4.67 15.79
C GLY A 110 13.23 -6.02 16.48
N GLU A 111 12.17 -6.77 16.79
CA GLU A 111 12.23 -8.04 17.51
C GLU A 111 12.55 -9.25 16.60
N MET A 112 13.63 -9.15 15.83
CA MET A 112 14.00 -10.09 14.76
C MET A 112 14.16 -11.55 15.21
N ARG A 113 14.63 -11.79 16.44
CA ARG A 113 14.77 -13.15 16.98
C ARG A 113 13.40 -13.83 17.16
N ARG A 114 12.40 -13.11 17.66
CA ARG A 114 11.03 -13.62 17.80
C ARG A 114 10.36 -13.77 16.44
N LEU A 115 10.60 -12.82 15.54
CA LEU A 115 10.10 -12.87 14.17
C LEU A 115 10.52 -14.17 13.46
N ALA A 116 11.77 -14.61 13.59
CA ALA A 116 12.25 -15.84 12.96
C ALA A 116 11.42 -17.08 13.35
N THR A 117 11.08 -17.22 14.64
CA THR A 117 10.24 -18.33 15.11
C THR A 117 8.80 -18.23 14.59
N VAL A 118 8.22 -17.02 14.61
CA VAL A 118 6.83 -16.82 14.19
C VAL A 118 6.67 -17.03 12.68
N THR A 119 7.61 -16.51 11.89
CA THR A 119 7.57 -16.61 10.42
C THR A 119 7.74 -18.05 9.91
N GLU A 120 8.50 -18.90 10.61
CA GLU A 120 8.59 -20.33 10.26
C GLU A 120 7.22 -21.01 10.32
N GLN A 121 6.47 -20.80 11.41
CA GLN A 121 5.12 -21.33 11.54
C GLN A 121 4.15 -20.64 10.59
N PHE A 122 4.28 -19.33 10.39
CA PHE A 122 3.44 -18.58 9.46
C PHE A 122 3.56 -19.13 8.03
N GLN A 123 4.78 -19.40 7.55
CA GLN A 123 5.01 -20.03 6.26
C GLN A 123 4.43 -21.45 6.16
N LYS A 124 4.48 -22.24 7.24
CA LYS A 124 3.85 -23.58 7.26
C LYS A 124 2.34 -23.49 7.14
N SER A 125 1.69 -22.58 7.86
CA SER A 125 0.23 -22.38 7.82
C SER A 125 -0.24 -21.72 6.51
N HIS A 126 0.56 -20.82 5.94
CA HIS A 126 0.21 -20.01 4.77
C HIS A 126 1.35 -19.95 3.74
N PRO A 127 1.71 -21.08 3.09
CA PRO A 127 2.87 -21.14 2.19
C PRO A 127 2.77 -20.20 0.98
N ASN A 128 1.55 -19.81 0.60
CA ASN A 128 1.29 -18.91 -0.51
C ASN A 128 1.22 -17.43 -0.13
N SER A 129 1.26 -17.08 1.17
CA SER A 129 1.27 -15.68 1.62
C SER A 129 2.58 -15.00 1.20
N HIS A 130 2.46 -13.81 0.61
CA HIS A 130 3.63 -13.02 0.23
C HIS A 130 4.33 -12.44 1.46
N GLU A 131 3.57 -12.03 2.47
CA GLU A 131 4.05 -11.55 3.76
C GLU A 131 4.85 -12.62 4.49
N ALA A 132 4.30 -13.84 4.59
CA ALA A 132 4.99 -14.96 5.25
C ALA A 132 6.37 -15.22 4.61
N ASN A 133 6.43 -15.23 3.28
CA ASN A 133 7.66 -15.48 2.54
C ASN A 133 8.65 -14.30 2.61
N ALA A 134 8.16 -13.07 2.44
CA ALA A 134 8.99 -11.86 2.51
C ALA A 134 9.61 -11.67 3.89
N TRP A 135 8.82 -11.87 4.95
CA TRP A 135 9.27 -11.63 6.31
C TRP A 135 10.10 -12.77 6.88
N ALA A 136 9.91 -14.02 6.43
CA ALA A 136 10.86 -15.09 6.70
C ALA A 136 12.22 -14.85 6.03
N ALA A 137 12.23 -14.33 4.79
CA ALA A 137 13.46 -13.93 4.12
C ALA A 137 14.15 -12.77 4.87
N LEU A 138 13.39 -11.79 5.37
CA LEU A 138 13.90 -10.73 6.24
C LEU A 138 14.52 -11.30 7.53
N ALA A 139 13.78 -12.16 8.24
CA ALA A 139 14.20 -12.74 9.52
C ALA A 139 15.47 -13.58 9.40
N SER A 140 15.68 -14.23 8.25
CA SER A 140 16.86 -15.04 7.96
C SER A 140 18.01 -14.27 7.31
N GLY A 141 17.87 -12.96 7.08
CA GLY A 141 18.89 -12.14 6.41
C GLY A 141 19.10 -12.48 4.93
N LYS A 142 18.12 -13.12 4.28
CA LYS A 142 18.17 -13.59 2.88
C LYS A 142 17.56 -12.63 1.87
N LEU A 143 17.00 -11.49 2.31
CA LEU A 143 16.58 -10.45 1.36
C LEU A 143 17.79 -9.93 0.59
N THR A 144 17.61 -9.71 -0.71
CA THR A 144 18.68 -9.38 -1.67
C THR A 144 19.51 -8.18 -1.24
N GLN A 145 20.82 -8.30 -1.43
CA GLN A 145 21.81 -7.28 -1.09
C GLN A 145 22.12 -6.42 -2.32
N GLY A 146 21.23 -5.49 -2.64
CA GLY A 146 21.45 -4.49 -3.68
C GLY A 146 20.16 -4.08 -4.37
N PRO A 147 20.01 -2.79 -4.76
CA PRO A 147 18.82 -2.36 -5.46
C PRO A 147 18.82 -2.95 -6.86
N LEU A 148 17.88 -3.85 -7.14
CA LEU A 148 17.59 -4.29 -8.50
C LEU A 148 17.21 -3.08 -9.35
N GLU A 149 17.66 -3.08 -10.61
CA GLU A 149 17.37 -2.00 -11.55
C GLU A 149 16.15 -2.36 -12.41
N PHE A 150 15.22 -1.41 -12.55
CA PHE A 150 14.02 -1.56 -13.34
C PHE A 150 13.94 -0.47 -14.42
N PRO A 151 14.00 -0.83 -15.70
CA PRO A 151 13.69 0.11 -16.75
C PRO A 151 12.21 0.51 -16.72
N LEU A 152 11.94 1.79 -16.94
CA LEU A 152 10.60 2.37 -17.05
C LEU A 152 10.30 2.75 -18.51
N HIS A 153 9.17 2.26 -19.01
CA HIS A 153 8.56 2.71 -20.26
C HIS A 153 7.42 3.65 -19.95
N PHE A 154 7.49 4.88 -20.45
CA PHE A 154 6.42 5.87 -20.28
C PHE A 154 5.55 5.95 -21.54
N CYS A 155 4.23 6.03 -21.37
CA CYS A 155 3.29 6.15 -22.49
C CYS A 155 2.13 7.09 -22.13
N VAL A 156 1.83 8.06 -22.98
CA VAL A 156 0.68 8.97 -22.77
C VAL A 156 -0.57 8.33 -23.38
N LEU A 157 -1.54 7.94 -22.55
CA LEU A 157 -2.75 7.23 -23.00
C LEU A 157 -3.92 8.16 -23.35
N THR A 158 -3.85 9.43 -22.99
CA THR A 158 -4.95 10.40 -23.14
C THR A 158 -4.76 11.34 -24.31
N LYS A 159 -5.85 11.72 -24.98
CA LYS A 159 -5.87 12.81 -25.98
C LYS A 159 -5.86 14.21 -25.36
N SER A 160 -5.92 14.33 -24.03
CA SER A 160 -5.97 15.59 -23.31
C SER A 160 -4.80 16.51 -23.70
N PRO A 161 -5.05 17.70 -24.28
CA PRO A 161 -3.98 18.61 -24.69
C PRO A 161 -3.13 19.12 -23.53
N VAL A 162 -3.69 19.14 -22.31
CA VAL A 162 -2.96 19.55 -21.10
C VAL A 162 -2.00 18.43 -20.69
N ALA A 163 -2.49 17.19 -20.59
CA ALA A 163 -1.65 16.04 -20.29
C ALA A 163 -0.49 15.89 -21.28
N ASN A 164 -0.78 16.01 -22.59
CA ASN A 164 0.24 15.92 -23.64
C ASN A 164 1.30 17.04 -23.57
N ARG A 165 0.94 18.22 -23.05
CA ARG A 165 1.88 19.33 -22.83
C ARG A 165 2.76 19.10 -21.61
N ASN A 166 2.20 18.51 -20.56
CA ASN A 166 2.91 18.24 -19.30
C ASN A 166 3.83 17.02 -19.44
N ALA A 167 3.33 15.94 -20.05
CA ALA A 167 4.00 14.64 -20.18
C ALA A 167 4.98 14.62 -21.37
N THR A 168 6.05 15.42 -21.28
CA THR A 168 7.16 15.36 -22.24
C THR A 168 8.16 14.27 -21.85
N GLU A 169 9.01 13.84 -22.79
CA GLU A 169 10.12 12.92 -22.48
C GLU A 169 11.02 13.46 -21.35
N ALA A 170 11.31 14.77 -21.35
CA ALA A 170 12.07 15.41 -20.30
C ALA A 170 11.36 15.32 -18.93
N GLN A 171 10.04 15.48 -18.91
CA GLN A 171 9.23 15.29 -17.72
C GLN A 171 9.30 13.84 -17.22
N CYS A 172 9.16 12.85 -18.11
CA CYS A 172 9.25 11.43 -17.74
C CYS A 172 10.64 11.05 -17.18
N LYS A 173 11.72 11.62 -17.72
CA LYS A 173 13.06 11.46 -17.12
C LYS A 173 13.13 12.05 -15.71
N ARG A 174 12.47 13.18 -15.47
CA ARG A 174 12.37 13.79 -14.14
C ARG A 174 11.55 12.94 -13.17
N GLU A 175 10.50 12.27 -13.63
CA GLU A 175 9.75 11.32 -12.79
C GLU A 175 10.63 10.15 -12.33
N VAL A 176 11.55 9.67 -13.16
CA VAL A 176 12.54 8.66 -12.76
C VAL A 176 13.45 9.18 -11.64
N GLU A 177 13.90 10.44 -11.71
CA GLU A 177 14.69 11.07 -10.66
C GLU A 177 13.89 11.19 -9.36
N ILE A 178 12.63 11.64 -9.43
CA ILE A 178 11.72 11.74 -8.29
C ILE A 178 11.54 10.37 -7.63
N LEU A 179 11.21 9.33 -8.41
CA LEU A 179 11.06 7.97 -7.91
C LEU A 179 12.33 7.46 -7.23
N ASN A 180 13.50 7.65 -7.84
CA ASN A 180 14.76 7.26 -7.22
C ASN A 180 15.06 8.07 -5.94
N ASN A 181 14.59 9.31 -5.84
CA ASN A 181 14.77 10.11 -4.63
C ASN A 181 13.80 9.71 -3.51
N THR A 182 12.61 9.24 -3.83
CA THR A 182 11.55 9.03 -2.83
C THR A 182 11.20 7.57 -2.54
N PHE A 183 11.52 6.64 -3.44
CA PHE A 183 11.24 5.21 -3.27
C PHE A 183 12.29 4.52 -2.37
N ARG A 184 12.29 4.91 -1.10
CA ARG A 184 13.31 4.58 -0.10
C ARG A 184 12.68 4.07 1.19
N THR A 185 13.47 3.34 1.97
CA THR A 185 13.13 3.04 3.36
C THR A 185 12.98 4.33 4.17
N SER A 186 12.33 4.24 5.34
CA SER A 186 12.18 5.37 6.26
C SER A 186 13.50 5.91 6.84
N ASP A 187 14.59 5.15 6.75
CA ASP A 187 15.96 5.58 7.08
C ASP A 187 16.77 6.03 5.84
N GLY A 188 16.13 6.20 4.68
CA GLY A 188 16.71 6.80 3.47
C GLY A 188 17.48 5.86 2.55
N LYS A 189 17.48 4.54 2.80
CA LYS A 189 18.14 3.55 1.95
C LYS A 189 17.33 3.29 0.69
N GLN A 190 18.03 3.17 -0.45
CA GLN A 190 17.42 2.81 -1.71
C GLN A 190 16.92 1.36 -1.69
N LEU A 191 15.67 1.12 -2.10
CA LEU A 191 15.11 -0.23 -2.20
C LEU A 191 15.36 -0.87 -3.57
N VAL A 192 15.07 -0.13 -4.63
CA VAL A 192 15.28 -0.51 -6.04
C VAL A 192 15.71 0.72 -6.81
N LYS A 193 16.31 0.55 -7.98
CA LYS A 193 16.71 1.66 -8.86
C LYS A 193 15.84 1.66 -10.10
N PHE A 194 15.40 2.82 -10.53
CA PHE A 194 14.65 2.99 -11.77
C PHE A 194 15.52 3.66 -12.82
N THR A 195 15.39 3.24 -14.08
CA THR A 195 16.05 3.89 -15.22
C THR A 195 15.05 4.22 -16.31
N PHE A 196 15.24 5.35 -16.97
CA PHE A 196 14.43 5.72 -18.12
C PHE A 196 14.80 4.81 -19.30
N LYS A 197 13.83 4.09 -19.87
CA LYS A 197 14.04 3.27 -21.07
C LYS A 197 13.51 3.96 -22.32
N SER A 198 12.26 4.38 -22.31
CA SER A 198 11.59 4.95 -23.48
C SER A 198 10.35 5.76 -23.09
N PHE A 199 9.90 6.58 -24.04
CA PHE A 199 8.71 7.41 -23.94
C PHE A 199 7.92 7.37 -25.26
N THR A 200 6.62 7.14 -25.16
CA THR A 200 5.69 7.18 -26.29
C THR A 200 4.66 8.29 -26.10
N PRO A 201 4.64 9.34 -26.95
CA PRO A 201 3.60 10.36 -26.92
C PRO A 201 2.29 9.80 -27.50
N TYR A 202 1.15 10.36 -27.08
CA TYR A 202 -0.18 9.90 -27.53
C TYR A 202 -0.30 9.87 -29.06
N LYS A 203 0.26 10.87 -29.76
CA LYS A 203 0.26 10.95 -31.23
C LYS A 203 0.85 9.71 -31.92
N ALA A 204 1.79 9.02 -31.28
CA ALA A 204 2.43 7.84 -31.85
C ALA A 204 1.55 6.58 -31.79
N ILE A 205 0.49 6.59 -30.97
CA ILE A 205 -0.38 5.43 -30.70
C ILE A 205 -1.84 5.67 -31.10
N THR A 206 -2.20 6.84 -31.64
CA THR A 206 -3.59 7.16 -32.01
C THR A 206 -4.19 6.27 -33.09
N GLY A 207 -3.36 5.55 -33.84
CA GLY A 207 -3.80 4.57 -34.84
C GLY A 207 -3.83 3.13 -34.34
N SER A 208 -3.55 2.90 -33.05
CA SER A 208 -3.56 1.57 -32.44
C SER A 208 -4.99 1.14 -32.10
N ASP A 209 -5.35 -0.09 -32.43
CA ASP A 209 -6.67 -0.68 -32.12
C ASP A 209 -6.69 -1.35 -30.73
N GLU A 210 -5.64 -1.16 -29.94
CA GLU A 210 -5.50 -1.77 -28.62
C GLU A 210 -6.58 -1.28 -27.65
N GLU A 211 -7.36 -2.21 -27.07
CA GLU A 211 -8.38 -1.94 -26.06
C GLU A 211 -7.83 -1.10 -24.90
N PHE A 212 -6.56 -1.34 -24.54
CA PHE A 212 -5.91 -0.65 -23.44
C PHE A 212 -5.84 0.87 -23.63
N LEU A 213 -5.74 1.35 -24.88
CA LEU A 213 -5.70 2.79 -25.19
C LEU A 213 -6.99 3.50 -24.77
N GLN A 214 -8.13 2.81 -24.81
CA GLN A 214 -9.44 3.39 -24.50
C GLN A 214 -9.55 3.83 -23.03
N TYR A 215 -8.73 3.27 -22.14
CA TYR A 215 -8.73 3.63 -20.72
C TYR A 215 -8.15 5.01 -20.44
N GLY A 216 -7.34 5.58 -21.34
CA GLY A 216 -6.71 6.89 -21.10
C GLY A 216 -7.68 8.07 -21.08
N ASP A 217 -8.84 7.94 -21.74
CA ASP A 217 -9.90 8.96 -21.80
C ASP A 217 -11.26 8.40 -21.32
N SER A 218 -11.25 7.29 -20.57
CA SER A 218 -12.49 6.63 -20.14
C SER A 218 -13.27 7.48 -19.15
N THR A 219 -14.59 7.53 -19.32
CA THR A 219 -15.54 8.15 -18.38
C THR A 219 -16.23 7.11 -17.49
N THR A 220 -15.75 5.87 -17.52
CA THR A 220 -16.21 4.81 -16.62
C THR A 220 -15.35 4.77 -15.37
N SER A 221 -15.93 4.32 -14.27
CA SER A 221 -15.17 4.13 -13.03
C SER A 221 -14.05 3.11 -13.24
N TYR A 222 -12.87 3.39 -12.68
CA TYR A 222 -11.72 2.51 -12.74
C TYR A 222 -12.07 1.07 -12.30
N ASN A 223 -11.71 0.10 -13.14
CA ASN A 223 -11.84 -1.32 -12.85
C ASN A 223 -10.49 -1.99 -13.03
N SER A 224 -9.85 -2.36 -11.91
CA SER A 224 -8.51 -2.93 -11.90
C SER A 224 -8.41 -4.24 -12.68
N ASN A 225 -9.43 -5.09 -12.63
CA ASN A 225 -9.42 -6.39 -13.33
C ASN A 225 -9.54 -6.21 -14.84
N ALA A 226 -10.51 -5.41 -15.30
CA ALA A 226 -10.71 -5.15 -16.72
C ALA A 226 -9.47 -4.48 -17.35
N MET A 227 -8.87 -3.55 -16.63
CA MET A 227 -7.65 -2.89 -17.08
C MET A 227 -6.44 -3.82 -17.09
N ALA A 228 -6.26 -4.67 -16.07
CA ALA A 228 -5.17 -5.64 -16.06
C ALA A 228 -5.30 -6.65 -17.21
N ASP A 229 -6.53 -7.06 -17.53
CA ASP A 229 -6.83 -7.94 -18.66
C ASP A 229 -6.50 -7.26 -20.00
N ALA A 230 -6.93 -6.02 -20.20
CA ALA A 230 -6.60 -5.23 -21.39
C ALA A 230 -5.08 -5.00 -21.51
N PHE A 231 -4.40 -4.64 -20.42
CA PHE A 231 -2.93 -4.51 -20.38
C PHE A 231 -2.26 -5.83 -20.78
N ASN A 232 -2.76 -6.96 -20.28
CA ASN A 232 -2.16 -8.26 -20.54
C ASN A 232 -2.34 -8.72 -21.99
N ARG A 233 -3.44 -8.31 -22.66
CA ARG A 233 -3.71 -8.55 -24.08
C ARG A 233 -3.01 -7.56 -25.03
N CYS A 234 -2.57 -6.41 -24.52
CA CYS A 234 -1.89 -5.42 -25.33
C CYS A 234 -0.57 -5.96 -25.89
N ASP A 235 -0.45 -5.95 -27.21
CA ASP A 235 0.68 -6.45 -27.99
C ASP A 235 1.46 -5.34 -28.69
N ASP A 236 0.89 -4.14 -28.82
CA ASP A 236 1.58 -2.96 -29.34
C ASP A 236 2.77 -2.55 -28.43
N PRO A 237 4.03 -2.69 -28.89
CA PRO A 237 5.21 -2.39 -28.10
C PRO A 237 5.39 -0.89 -27.84
N ALA A 238 4.70 -0.02 -28.57
CA ALA A 238 4.69 1.43 -28.30
C ALA A 238 3.80 1.77 -27.08
N ILE A 239 2.82 0.91 -26.77
CA ILE A 239 1.95 1.05 -25.60
C ILE A 239 2.48 0.22 -24.42
N ARG A 240 2.97 -1.00 -24.68
CA ARG A 240 3.42 -1.91 -23.63
C ARG A 240 4.78 -2.52 -23.96
N ASP A 241 5.76 -2.14 -23.17
CA ASP A 241 7.07 -2.78 -23.17
C ASP A 241 7.08 -3.95 -22.19
N ARG A 242 7.26 -5.17 -22.71
CA ARG A 242 7.25 -6.42 -21.92
C ARG A 242 8.50 -6.59 -21.04
N ASN A 243 9.54 -5.80 -21.27
CA ASN A 243 10.81 -5.81 -20.56
C ASN A 243 11.02 -4.50 -19.78
N ALA A 244 9.94 -3.89 -19.29
CA ALA A 244 9.96 -2.69 -18.46
C ALA A 244 8.74 -2.66 -17.52
N ILE A 245 8.83 -1.85 -16.47
CA ILE A 245 7.63 -1.40 -15.75
C ILE A 245 6.99 -0.30 -16.60
N ASN A 246 5.70 -0.45 -16.89
CA ASN A 246 4.98 0.48 -17.76
C ASN A 246 4.31 1.56 -16.92
N VAL A 247 4.62 2.83 -17.22
CA VAL A 247 4.05 4.00 -16.55
C VAL A 247 3.23 4.78 -17.57
N TYR A 248 1.93 4.86 -17.33
CA TYR A 248 0.97 5.48 -18.21
C TYR A 248 0.56 6.83 -17.67
N ILE A 249 0.67 7.87 -18.48
CA ILE A 249 0.15 9.19 -18.14
C ILE A 249 -1.26 9.33 -18.73
N PHE A 250 -2.23 9.62 -17.88
CA PHE A 250 -3.65 9.70 -18.26
C PHE A 250 -4.34 10.91 -17.61
N ASP A 251 -5.59 11.16 -18.02
CA ASP A 251 -6.47 12.19 -17.45
C ASP A 251 -7.53 11.49 -16.60
N ALA A 252 -7.35 11.51 -15.28
CA ALA A 252 -8.19 10.73 -14.37
C ALA A 252 -9.65 11.22 -14.40
N TYR A 253 -10.60 10.29 -14.28
CA TYR A 253 -12.02 10.60 -14.26
C TYR A 253 -12.73 9.90 -13.11
N SER A 254 -13.58 10.64 -12.40
CA SER A 254 -14.60 10.08 -11.52
C SER A 254 -15.98 10.69 -11.81
N HIS A 255 -17.05 9.99 -11.42
CA HIS A 255 -18.40 10.55 -11.53
C HIS A 255 -18.60 11.80 -10.64
N ALA A 256 -17.86 11.92 -9.55
CA ALA A 256 -17.97 13.04 -8.62
C ALA A 256 -17.25 14.30 -9.13
N GLU A 257 -16.06 14.13 -9.72
CA GLU A 257 -15.18 15.26 -10.06
C GLU A 257 -15.01 15.50 -11.56
N GLY A 258 -15.40 14.54 -12.40
CA GLY A 258 -15.09 14.50 -13.83
C GLY A 258 -13.58 14.36 -14.05
N PHE A 259 -13.07 14.96 -15.13
CA PHE A 259 -11.62 15.08 -15.42
C PHE A 259 -10.87 16.08 -14.51
N ARG A 260 -11.42 16.36 -13.32
CA ARG A 260 -10.71 17.05 -12.24
C ARG A 260 -10.27 16.10 -11.14
N ASP A 261 -10.69 14.84 -11.24
CA ASP A 261 -10.10 13.78 -10.43
C ASP A 261 -8.60 13.72 -10.73
N ILE A 262 -7.82 13.36 -9.72
CA ILE A 262 -6.37 13.22 -9.80
C ILE A 262 -5.93 11.83 -9.33
N THR A 263 -6.88 10.92 -9.12
CA THR A 263 -6.60 9.57 -8.62
C THR A 263 -5.68 8.84 -9.58
N SER A 264 -4.60 8.31 -9.02
CA SER A 264 -3.61 7.49 -9.73
C SER A 264 -3.71 6.05 -9.24
N HIS A 265 -3.12 5.11 -9.97
CA HIS A 265 -3.26 3.68 -9.68
C HIS A 265 -1.99 2.91 -9.97
N GLY A 266 -1.49 2.14 -8.99
CA GLY A 266 -0.49 1.11 -9.21
C GLY A 266 -1.06 -0.30 -9.15
N THR A 267 -0.62 -1.18 -10.05
CA THR A 267 -1.07 -2.57 -10.09
C THR A 267 0.11 -3.52 -10.26
N ARG A 268 0.26 -4.50 -9.36
CA ARG A 268 1.31 -5.54 -9.45
C ARG A 268 1.14 -6.49 -10.64
N ASN A 269 -0.11 -6.80 -10.99
CA ASN A 269 -0.51 -7.63 -12.15
C ASN A 269 0.35 -8.90 -12.33
N SER A 270 0.35 -9.78 -11.32
CA SER A 270 1.14 -11.03 -11.35
C SER A 270 2.65 -10.81 -11.63
N ASN A 271 3.21 -9.75 -11.03
CA ASN A 271 4.60 -9.30 -11.20
C ASN A 271 4.92 -8.78 -12.62
N ARG A 272 3.90 -8.30 -13.35
CA ARG A 272 4.05 -7.50 -14.59
C ARG A 272 3.47 -6.10 -14.32
N PRO A 273 4.10 -5.33 -13.44
CA PRO A 273 3.49 -4.14 -12.89
C PRO A 273 3.26 -3.06 -13.94
N TYR A 274 2.21 -2.28 -13.72
CA TYR A 274 2.00 -1.01 -14.41
C TYR A 274 1.47 0.04 -13.43
N VAL A 275 1.72 1.30 -13.76
CA VAL A 275 1.27 2.47 -13.01
C VAL A 275 0.50 3.38 -13.95
N LEU A 276 -0.68 3.82 -13.54
CA LEU A 276 -1.38 4.98 -14.11
C LEU A 276 -1.09 6.19 -13.23
N LEU A 277 -0.50 7.23 -13.79
CA LEU A 277 -0.21 8.47 -13.10
C LEU A 277 -1.00 9.60 -13.75
N ASP A 278 -1.84 10.25 -12.95
CA ASP A 278 -2.59 11.40 -13.44
C ASP A 278 -1.64 12.56 -13.78
N HIS A 279 -1.87 13.20 -14.93
CA HIS A 279 -0.98 14.24 -15.45
C HIS A 279 -0.85 15.46 -14.52
N ALA A 280 -1.85 15.74 -13.68
CA ALA A 280 -1.80 16.86 -12.75
C ALA A 280 -0.89 16.57 -11.54
N ARG A 281 -0.52 15.30 -11.32
CA ARG A 281 0.34 14.88 -10.20
C ARG A 281 1.82 14.78 -10.55
N LEU A 282 2.16 14.82 -11.83
CA LEU A 282 3.54 14.90 -12.32
C LEU A 282 4.36 15.96 -11.58
N ASN A 283 5.67 15.74 -11.47
CA ASN A 283 6.60 16.49 -10.64
C ASN A 283 6.36 16.35 -9.12
N ASN A 284 5.68 15.31 -8.64
CA ASN A 284 5.32 15.16 -7.22
C ASN A 284 4.58 16.43 -6.72
N ALA A 285 3.73 17.00 -7.57
CA ALA A 285 3.09 18.30 -7.33
C ALA A 285 2.01 18.21 -6.24
N ILE A 286 1.34 17.05 -6.13
CA ILE A 286 0.26 16.80 -5.17
C ILE A 286 0.51 15.49 -4.45
N GLN A 287 1.23 15.60 -3.33
CA GLN A 287 1.77 14.46 -2.56
C GLN A 287 2.65 13.56 -3.45
N ASN A 288 3.32 12.60 -2.81
CA ASN A 288 4.15 11.64 -3.52
C ASN A 288 3.30 10.52 -4.15
N ALA A 289 2.74 10.81 -5.33
CA ALA A 289 1.94 9.89 -6.11
C ALA A 289 2.80 8.74 -6.65
N GLU A 290 3.98 9.10 -7.15
CA GLU A 290 4.86 8.23 -7.90
C GLU A 290 5.31 7.07 -7.02
N ALA A 291 5.85 7.36 -5.83
CA ALA A 291 6.27 6.30 -4.92
C ALA A 291 5.10 5.51 -4.33
N HIS A 292 3.93 6.15 -4.15
CA HIS A 292 2.73 5.49 -3.64
C HIS A 292 2.21 4.43 -4.61
N GLU A 293 1.99 4.81 -5.86
CA GLU A 293 1.52 3.88 -6.88
C GLU A 293 2.58 2.82 -7.20
N MET A 294 3.87 3.19 -7.19
CA MET A 294 4.93 2.21 -7.31
C MET A 294 4.93 1.22 -6.12
N GLY A 295 4.56 1.66 -4.92
CA GLY A 295 4.37 0.79 -3.76
C GLY A 295 3.28 -0.27 -4.01
N HIS A 296 2.15 0.12 -4.60
CA HIS A 296 1.11 -0.82 -5.03
C HIS A 296 1.59 -1.77 -6.13
N ALA A 297 2.37 -1.27 -7.09
CA ALA A 297 3.01 -2.08 -8.12
C ALA A 297 3.95 -3.16 -7.54
N PHE A 298 4.54 -2.90 -6.36
CA PHE A 298 5.33 -3.87 -5.59
C PHE A 298 4.54 -4.61 -4.50
N GLY A 299 3.21 -4.56 -4.52
CA GLY A 299 2.34 -5.41 -3.70
C GLY A 299 1.97 -4.83 -2.34
N LEU A 300 2.21 -3.54 -2.08
CA LEU A 300 1.77 -2.90 -0.84
C LEU A 300 0.28 -2.52 -0.89
N GLY A 301 -0.38 -2.59 0.26
CA GLY A 301 -1.69 -1.99 0.50
C GLY A 301 -1.59 -0.59 1.10
N HIS A 302 -2.73 0.09 1.22
CA HIS A 302 -2.81 1.34 1.95
C HIS A 302 -2.57 1.14 3.46
N VAL A 303 -2.10 2.20 4.10
CA VAL A 303 -2.09 2.34 5.56
C VAL A 303 -2.74 3.66 5.98
N GLY A 304 -3.15 3.74 7.23
CA GLY A 304 -3.71 4.93 7.86
C GLY A 304 -2.79 5.52 8.90
N VAL A 305 -2.84 6.84 9.02
CA VAL A 305 -2.21 7.58 10.11
C VAL A 305 -3.29 8.31 10.89
N PRO A 306 -3.53 7.94 12.16
CA PRO A 306 -4.55 8.56 13.00
C PRO A 306 -4.41 10.10 13.05
N ASN A 307 -5.50 10.79 12.74
CA ASN A 307 -5.63 12.25 12.76
C ASN A 307 -4.66 13.00 11.82
N ALA A 308 -4.09 12.33 10.81
CA ALA A 308 -3.25 13.00 9.82
C ALA A 308 -4.02 14.11 9.09
N LYS A 309 -3.36 15.25 8.89
CA LYS A 309 -3.80 16.34 8.02
C LYS A 309 -2.96 16.34 6.76
N LEU A 310 -3.39 17.02 5.69
CA LEU A 310 -2.64 17.07 4.41
C LEU A 310 -1.20 17.58 4.57
N SER A 311 -0.94 18.43 5.56
CA SER A 311 0.41 18.93 5.87
C SER A 311 1.25 18.02 6.77
N THR A 312 0.70 16.91 7.26
CA THR A 312 1.38 15.98 8.17
C THR A 312 2.31 15.08 7.38
N SER A 313 3.56 14.94 7.81
CA SER A 313 4.49 13.96 7.24
C SER A 313 4.02 12.55 7.58
N THR A 314 3.98 11.68 6.58
CA THR A 314 3.34 10.35 6.67
C THR A 314 4.09 9.31 5.84
N ASN A 315 3.82 8.03 6.12
CA ASN A 315 4.28 6.91 5.32
C ASN A 315 3.84 7.07 3.85
N ILE A 316 4.66 6.61 2.90
CA ILE A 316 4.36 6.68 1.46
C ILE A 316 2.97 6.10 1.15
N MET A 317 2.60 4.96 1.76
CA MET A 317 1.34 4.26 1.51
C MET A 317 0.13 4.84 2.25
N THR A 318 0.25 6.02 2.86
CA THR A 318 -0.84 6.61 3.65
C THR A 318 -2.01 7.03 2.75
N SER A 319 -3.23 6.63 3.13
CA SER A 319 -4.45 6.94 2.37
C SER A 319 -5.58 7.41 3.26
N ALA A 320 -6.36 8.37 2.76
CA ALA A 320 -7.61 8.80 3.37
C ALA A 320 -8.68 7.70 3.33
N ALA A 321 -8.59 6.75 2.40
CA ALA A 321 -9.49 5.60 2.28
C ALA A 321 -9.46 4.70 3.53
N GLU A 322 -8.41 4.80 4.35
CA GLU A 322 -8.32 4.03 5.58
C GLU A 322 -9.10 4.65 6.75
N GLU A 323 -9.73 5.81 6.57
CA GLU A 323 -10.60 6.49 7.56
C GLU A 323 -9.90 6.82 8.90
N PHE A 324 -8.57 6.84 8.91
CA PHE A 324 -7.77 7.27 10.06
C PHE A 324 -7.45 8.76 10.04
N GLY A 325 -7.49 9.40 8.89
CA GLY A 325 -7.06 10.79 8.66
C GLY A 325 -6.97 11.07 7.16
N SER A 326 -6.19 12.07 6.76
CA SER A 326 -5.87 12.30 5.34
C SER A 326 -4.68 11.47 4.87
N GLY A 327 -4.36 11.53 3.57
CA GLY A 327 -3.15 10.93 3.00
C GLY A 327 -1.82 11.55 3.48
N GLY A 328 -1.86 12.70 4.15
CA GLY A 328 -0.66 13.45 4.58
C GLY A 328 0.23 13.89 3.42
N LYS A 329 1.53 14.05 3.65
CA LYS A 329 2.51 14.43 2.61
C LYS A 329 3.09 13.24 1.86
N ARG A 330 3.05 12.03 2.44
CA ARG A 330 3.69 10.81 1.88
C ARG A 330 5.19 11.01 1.63
N ASP A 331 5.92 11.39 2.67
CA ASP A 331 7.31 11.87 2.58
C ASP A 331 8.29 11.18 3.56
N ILE A 332 7.83 10.23 4.40
CA ILE A 332 8.72 9.55 5.36
C ILE A 332 9.52 8.41 4.71
N GLY A 333 8.95 7.69 3.74
CA GLY A 333 9.51 6.44 3.19
C GLY A 333 8.73 5.20 3.65
N PHE A 334 9.24 4.01 3.28
CA PHE A 334 8.62 2.72 3.59
C PHE A 334 9.13 2.13 4.91
N SER A 335 8.26 1.49 5.68
CA SER A 335 8.64 0.78 6.91
C SER A 335 9.48 -0.47 6.60
N PRO A 336 10.17 -1.07 7.58
CA PRO A 336 10.91 -2.31 7.35
C PRO A 336 10.01 -3.46 6.87
N ALA A 337 8.77 -3.56 7.37
CA ALA A 337 7.82 -4.58 6.94
C ALA A 337 7.40 -4.40 5.47
N GLN A 338 7.13 -3.15 5.04
CA GLN A 338 6.82 -2.81 3.66
C GLN A 338 8.04 -3.04 2.74
N SER A 339 9.23 -2.64 3.19
CA SER A 339 10.49 -2.80 2.47
C SER A 339 10.78 -4.26 2.13
N ALA A 340 10.52 -5.18 3.06
CA ALA A 340 10.67 -6.60 2.82
C ALA A 340 9.72 -7.12 1.73
N ILE A 341 8.47 -6.67 1.72
CA ILE A 341 7.48 -7.03 0.69
C ILE A 341 7.93 -6.48 -0.68
N ILE A 342 8.38 -5.21 -0.72
CA ILE A 342 8.91 -4.60 -1.95
C ILE A 342 10.07 -5.43 -2.50
N LEU A 343 11.09 -5.72 -1.69
CA LEU A 343 12.27 -6.47 -2.13
C LEU A 343 11.92 -7.90 -2.56
N TYR A 344 11.00 -8.56 -1.85
CA TYR A 344 10.47 -9.87 -2.23
C TYR A 344 9.81 -9.84 -3.62
N HIS A 345 8.95 -8.87 -3.88
CA HIS A 345 8.32 -8.72 -5.18
C HIS A 345 9.27 -8.19 -6.25
N ALA A 346 10.29 -7.40 -5.90
CA ALA A 346 11.29 -6.90 -6.82
C ALA A 346 12.02 -8.05 -7.53
N VAL A 347 12.51 -9.05 -6.79
CA VAL A 347 13.15 -10.23 -7.39
C VAL A 347 12.21 -10.93 -8.38
N ARG A 348 10.94 -11.09 -8.00
CA ARG A 348 9.94 -11.78 -8.84
C ARG A 348 9.58 -10.99 -10.09
N THR A 349 9.47 -9.67 -9.97
CA THR A 349 9.22 -8.76 -11.08
C THR A 349 10.42 -8.73 -12.03
N HIS A 350 11.64 -8.67 -11.50
CA HIS A 350 12.87 -8.65 -12.29
C HIS A 350 12.98 -9.88 -13.19
N SER A 351 12.78 -11.07 -12.61
CA SER A 351 12.73 -12.32 -13.36
C SER A 351 11.57 -12.36 -14.35
N ARG A 352 10.38 -11.86 -13.96
CA ARG A 352 9.21 -11.83 -14.84
C ARG A 352 9.38 -10.91 -16.05
N LEU A 353 10.17 -9.85 -15.92
CA LEU A 353 10.52 -8.92 -17.00
C LEU A 353 11.73 -9.39 -17.83
N GLY A 354 12.36 -10.51 -17.45
CA GLY A 354 13.53 -11.06 -18.14
C GLY A 354 14.77 -10.18 -18.03
N LEU A 355 14.99 -9.59 -16.85
CA LEU A 355 16.11 -8.70 -16.57
C LEU A 355 17.31 -9.39 -15.89
N ASP A 356 17.18 -10.69 -15.61
CA ASP A 356 18.18 -11.53 -14.91
C ASP A 356 19.48 -11.74 -15.72
#